data_AF-A0A4D8QQC5-F1
#
_entry.id   AF-A0A4D8QQC5-F1
#
_cell.length_a   1.000
_cell.length_b   1.000
_cell.length_c   1.000
_cell.angle_alpha   90.00
_cell.angle_beta   90.00
_cell.angle_gamma   90.00
#
_symmetry.space_group_name_H-M   'P 1'
#
loop_
_entity.id
_entity.type
_entity.pdbx_description
1 polymer ?
#
loop_
_entity_poly.entity_id
_entity_poly.type
_entity_poly.pdbx_seq_one_letter_code
_entity_poly.pdbx_strand_id
1 'polypeptide(L)'
;MRRRIRSALKRLGPLEGPAHAHVLTLAPKPEAVATVPAALAGLDGAIERIAKRPFSPRQIEEALGITARERLRWTKDGRLPQSGSATIMRGQRITLSTYAVDTVAKLAGDASIIDDWRRTDRLGNLG
;
A
#
# COMPACT_ATOMS: atom_id res chain seq x y z
N MET A 1 -14.14 30.92 4.88
CA MET A 1 -14.79 30.96 3.53
C MET A 1 -15.83 32.09 3.39
N ARG A 2 -16.83 32.20 4.29
CA ARG A 2 -17.89 33.26 4.28
C ARG A 2 -17.38 34.71 4.12
N ARG A 3 -16.30 35.08 4.82
CA ARG A 3 -15.71 36.44 4.76
C ARG A 3 -15.19 36.81 3.36
N ARG A 4 -14.57 35.85 2.66
CA ARG A 4 -13.97 36.05 1.33
C ARG A 4 -15.04 36.16 0.24
N ILE A 5 -16.12 35.40 0.36
CA ILE A 5 -17.28 35.47 -0.54
C ILE A 5 -17.94 36.84 -0.40
N ARG A 6 -18.17 37.32 0.84
CA ARG A 6 -18.75 38.63 1.09
C ARG A 6 -17.89 39.77 0.52
N SER A 7 -16.56 39.70 0.66
CA SER A 7 -15.68 40.71 0.08
C SER A 7 -15.66 40.68 -1.46
N ALA A 8 -15.80 39.51 -2.08
CA ALA A 8 -15.85 39.38 -3.54
C ALA A 8 -17.19 39.91 -4.10
N LEU A 9 -18.30 39.58 -3.43
CA LEU A 9 -19.64 40.07 -3.78
C LEU A 9 -19.75 41.59 -3.68
N LYS A 10 -19.10 42.23 -2.69
CA LYS A 10 -19.08 43.70 -2.56
C LYS A 10 -18.31 44.42 -3.69
N ARG A 11 -17.46 43.72 -4.43
CA ARG A 11 -16.68 44.30 -5.55
C ARG A 11 -17.40 44.18 -6.89
N LEU A 12 -18.34 43.24 -7.01
CA LEU A 12 -19.29 43.21 -8.11
C LEU A 12 -20.29 44.34 -7.82
N GLY A 13 -20.38 45.31 -8.73
CA GLY A 13 -21.40 46.36 -8.65
C GLY A 13 -22.83 45.79 -8.69
N PRO A 14 -23.87 46.65 -8.64
CA PRO A 14 -25.26 46.20 -8.75
C PRO A 14 -25.44 45.30 -9.98
N LEU A 15 -25.95 44.09 -9.76
CA LEU A 15 -26.26 43.16 -10.85
C LEU A 15 -27.66 43.50 -11.35
N GLU A 16 -27.75 44.06 -12.55
CA GLU A 16 -29.03 44.36 -13.20
C GLU A 16 -29.63 43.06 -13.77
N GLY A 17 -30.85 42.70 -13.33
CA GLY A 17 -31.59 41.53 -13.81
C GLY A 17 -32.77 41.14 -12.91
N PRO A 18 -33.71 40.29 -13.40
CA PRO A 18 -34.88 39.87 -12.64
C PRO A 18 -34.45 39.14 -11.35
N ALA A 19 -35.09 39.50 -10.24
CA ALA A 19 -34.65 39.27 -8.86
C ALA A 19 -34.53 37.80 -8.40
N HIS A 20 -34.57 36.82 -9.31
CA HIS A 20 -34.74 35.40 -8.96
C HIS A 20 -33.84 34.43 -9.74
N ALA A 21 -32.83 34.87 -10.50
CA ALA A 21 -32.04 33.92 -11.31
C ALA A 21 -30.57 34.32 -11.55
N HIS A 22 -29.86 34.81 -10.54
CA HIS A 22 -28.42 35.00 -10.65
C HIS A 22 -27.66 33.78 -10.10
N VAL A 23 -27.13 32.94 -10.99
CA VAL A 23 -26.21 31.85 -10.64
C VAL A 23 -24.78 32.36 -10.72
N LEU A 24 -24.08 32.40 -9.59
CA LEU A 24 -22.66 32.72 -9.52
C LEU A 24 -21.86 31.42 -9.37
N THR A 25 -21.21 30.99 -10.44
CA THR A 25 -20.30 29.84 -10.41
C THR A 25 -18.93 30.28 -9.93
N LEU A 26 -18.55 29.83 -8.74
CA LEU A 26 -17.19 30.02 -8.22
C LEU A 26 -16.32 28.87 -8.72
N ALA A 27 -15.50 29.14 -9.73
CA ALA A 27 -14.45 28.21 -10.13
C ALA A 27 -13.21 28.39 -9.24
N PRO A 28 -12.55 27.31 -8.80
CA PRO A 28 -11.21 27.40 -8.25
C PRO A 28 -10.26 28.08 -9.25
N LYS A 29 -9.23 28.76 -8.76
CA LYS A 29 -8.19 29.32 -9.63
C LYS A 29 -7.61 28.19 -10.51
N PRO A 30 -7.35 28.43 -11.80
CA PRO A 30 -6.82 27.42 -12.70
C PRO A 30 -5.50 26.83 -12.18
N GLU A 31 -4.66 27.64 -11.55
CA GLU A 31 -3.43 27.24 -10.85
C GLU A 31 -3.67 26.15 -9.78
N ALA A 32 -4.77 26.24 -9.02
CA ALA A 32 -5.09 25.30 -7.95
C ALA A 32 -5.69 23.99 -8.49
N VAL A 33 -6.33 24.04 -9.67
CA VAL A 33 -6.83 22.83 -10.36
C VAL A 33 -5.69 22.10 -11.05
N ALA A 34 -4.73 22.86 -11.61
CA ALA A 34 -3.57 22.32 -12.31
C ALA A 34 -2.67 21.44 -11.41
N THR A 35 -2.68 21.62 -10.09
CA THR A 35 -1.90 20.80 -9.15
C THR A 35 -2.57 19.48 -8.76
N VAL A 36 -3.88 19.33 -9.00
CA VAL A 36 -4.64 18.14 -8.59
C VAL A 36 -4.11 16.86 -9.24
N PRO A 37 -3.84 16.79 -10.57
CA PRO A 37 -3.30 15.59 -11.18
C PRO A 37 -1.95 15.17 -10.59
N ALA A 38 -1.07 16.14 -10.30
CA ALA A 38 0.23 15.86 -9.69
C ALA A 38 0.09 15.32 -8.25
N ALA A 39 -0.86 15.86 -7.48
CA ALA A 39 -1.16 15.35 -6.14
C ALA A 39 -1.73 13.93 -6.16
N LEU A 40 -2.63 13.63 -7.11
CA LEU A 40 -3.18 12.28 -7.31
C LEU A 40 -2.09 11.30 -7.72
N ALA A 41 -1.23 11.65 -8.68
CA ALA A 41 -0.10 10.81 -9.07
C ALA A 41 0.87 10.54 -7.89
N GLY A 42 1.09 11.55 -7.04
CA GLY A 42 1.88 11.39 -5.81
C GLY A 42 1.24 10.42 -4.81
N LEU A 43 -0.09 10.46 -4.68
CA LEU A 43 -0.86 9.53 -3.85
C LEU A 43 -0.81 8.11 -4.42
N ASP A 44 -1.04 7.94 -5.72
CA ASP A 44 -1.01 6.65 -6.40
C ASP A 44 0.37 5.98 -6.22
N GLY A 45 1.45 6.73 -6.44
CA GLY A 45 2.80 6.22 -6.21
C GLY A 45 3.10 5.91 -4.74
N ALA A 46 2.47 6.61 -3.78
CA ALA A 46 2.60 6.29 -2.37
C ALA A 46 1.85 5.00 -2.00
N ILE A 47 0.63 4.82 -2.51
CA ILE A 47 -0.18 3.61 -2.33
C ILE A 47 0.53 2.42 -2.95
N GLU A 48 1.03 2.54 -4.17
CA GLU A 48 1.75 1.48 -4.86
C GLU A 48 2.99 1.02 -4.07
N ARG A 49 3.75 1.97 -3.51
CA ARG A 49 4.93 1.65 -2.68
C ARG A 49 4.55 0.92 -1.39
N ILE A 50 3.41 1.27 -0.79
CA ILE A 50 2.88 0.57 0.39
C ILE A 50 2.43 -0.83 0.00
N ALA A 51 1.70 -0.97 -1.10
CA ALA A 51 1.17 -2.24 -1.60
C ALA A 51 2.28 -3.22 -2.00
N LYS A 52 3.39 -2.73 -2.58
CA LYS A 52 4.54 -3.55 -3.00
C LYS A 52 5.58 -3.74 -1.90
N ARG A 53 5.35 -3.25 -0.68
CA ARG A 53 6.33 -3.36 0.40
C ARG A 53 6.55 -4.83 0.78
N PRO A 54 7.78 -5.35 0.70
CA PRO A 54 8.07 -6.74 1.06
C PRO A 54 7.69 -7.07 2.51
N PHE A 55 7.21 -8.29 2.73
CA PHE A 55 6.90 -8.81 4.04
C PHE A 55 8.16 -9.18 4.82
N SER A 56 8.12 -8.92 6.13
CA SER A 56 9.11 -9.41 7.09
C SER A 56 8.83 -10.88 7.48
N PRO A 57 9.79 -11.57 8.12
CA PRO A 57 9.62 -12.97 8.52
C PRO A 57 8.37 -13.21 9.37
N ARG A 58 8.11 -12.34 10.34
CA ARG A 58 6.93 -12.46 11.22
C ARG A 58 5.62 -12.30 10.46
N GLN A 59 5.57 -11.36 9.52
CA GLN A 59 4.33 -11.12 8.77
C GLN A 59 4.00 -12.28 7.85
N ILE A 60 4.99 -12.96 7.26
CA ILE A 60 4.70 -14.15 6.45
C ILE A 60 4.30 -15.37 7.29
N GLU A 61 4.86 -15.51 8.49
CA GLU A 61 4.47 -16.55 9.45
C GLU A 61 2.99 -16.38 9.82
N GLU A 62 2.57 -15.14 10.10
CA GLU A 62 1.18 -14.78 10.36
C GLU A 62 0.29 -14.94 9.12
N ALA A 63 0.72 -14.45 7.94
CA ALA A 63 -0.09 -14.48 6.71
C ALA A 63 -0.31 -15.90 6.15
N LEU A 64 0.67 -16.79 6.28
CA LEU A 64 0.60 -18.15 5.75
C LEU A 64 0.21 -19.19 6.81
N GLY A 65 0.14 -18.81 8.09
CA GLY A 65 -0.11 -19.75 9.18
C GLY A 65 1.00 -20.81 9.31
N ILE A 66 2.26 -20.37 9.18
CA ILE A 66 3.45 -21.25 9.20
C ILE A 66 4.34 -20.89 10.38
N THR A 67 5.12 -21.86 10.84
CA THR A 67 6.08 -21.66 11.92
C THR A 67 7.39 -21.07 11.41
N ALA A 68 8.16 -20.43 12.30
CA ALA A 68 9.51 -19.97 11.99
C ALA A 68 10.45 -21.10 11.51
N ARG A 69 10.24 -22.33 11.98
CA ARG A 69 11.00 -23.51 11.55
C ARG A 69 10.67 -23.92 10.11
N GLU A 70 9.39 -23.97 9.77
CA GLU A 70 8.93 -24.22 8.39
C GLU A 70 9.45 -23.14 7.46
N ARG A 71 9.28 -21.86 7.82
CA ARG A 71 9.82 -20.72 7.05
C ARG A 71 11.31 -20.87 6.78
N LEU A 72 12.12 -21.14 7.80
CA LEU A 72 13.57 -21.27 7.66
C LEU A 72 13.96 -22.43 6.74
N ARG A 73 13.29 -23.59 6.90
CA ARG A 73 13.50 -24.75 6.04
C ARG A 73 13.16 -24.43 4.59
N TRP A 74 11.94 -23.92 4.35
CA TRP A 74 11.43 -23.64 3.01
C TRP A 74 12.15 -22.48 2.33
N THR A 75 12.72 -21.55 3.11
CA THR A 75 13.60 -20.52 2.55
C THR A 75 14.94 -21.12 2.13
N LYS A 76 15.49 -22.06 2.91
CA LYS A 76 16.78 -22.71 2.64
C LYS A 76 16.72 -23.66 1.43
N ASP A 77 15.63 -24.39 1.28
CA ASP A 77 15.43 -25.32 0.15
C ASP A 77 14.86 -24.66 -1.11
N GLY A 78 14.51 -23.36 -1.04
CA GLY A 78 14.09 -22.56 -2.18
C GLY A 78 12.58 -22.57 -2.48
N ARG A 79 11.78 -23.35 -1.74
CA ARG A 79 10.31 -23.35 -1.87
C ARG A 79 9.71 -21.96 -1.58
N LEU A 80 10.29 -21.25 -0.62
CA LEU A 80 9.89 -19.91 -0.21
C LEU A 80 11.02 -18.90 -0.50
N PRO A 81 11.09 -18.33 -1.71
CA PRO A 81 12.20 -17.49 -2.13
C PRO A 81 12.23 -16.15 -1.38
N GLN A 82 13.43 -15.74 -0.96
CA GLN A 82 13.67 -14.42 -0.40
C GLN A 82 13.76 -13.38 -1.53
N SER A 83 13.08 -12.24 -1.38
CA SER A 83 13.10 -11.14 -2.37
C SER A 83 14.19 -10.10 -2.12
N GLY A 84 14.83 -10.14 -0.95
CA GLY A 84 15.86 -9.19 -0.55
C GLY A 84 16.00 -9.13 0.96
N SER A 85 16.65 -8.09 1.48
CA SER A 85 16.86 -7.92 2.91
C SER A 85 16.52 -6.50 3.36
N ALA A 86 15.86 -6.35 4.49
CA ALA A 86 15.56 -5.08 5.11
C ALA A 86 16.43 -4.90 6.35
N THR A 87 17.09 -3.75 6.46
CA THR A 87 17.83 -3.40 7.67
C THR A 87 16.98 -2.55 8.58
N ILE A 88 16.84 -2.95 9.84
CA ILE A 88 16.11 -2.21 10.87
C ILE A 88 17.01 -1.89 12.05
N MET A 89 16.69 -0.83 12.78
CA MET A 89 17.32 -0.48 14.05
C MET A 89 16.44 -0.98 15.20
N ARG A 90 16.96 -1.91 16.00
CA ARG A 90 16.32 -2.39 17.24
C ARG A 90 17.40 -2.49 18.31
N GLY A 91 17.76 -1.35 18.92
CA GLY A 91 18.95 -1.21 19.76
C GLY A 91 20.27 -1.28 18.98
N GLN A 92 20.35 -2.17 17.99
CA GLN A 92 21.44 -2.31 17.03
C GLN A 92 20.90 -2.51 15.60
N ARG A 93 21.80 -2.42 14.61
CA ARG A 93 21.48 -2.63 13.19
C ARG A 93 21.31 -4.13 12.92
N ILE A 94 20.11 -4.54 12.50
CA ILE A 94 19.78 -5.94 12.22
C ILE A 94 19.25 -6.07 10.80
N THR A 95 19.77 -7.04 10.05
CA THR A 95 19.32 -7.37 8.69
C THR A 95 18.34 -8.54 8.74
N LEU A 96 17.15 -8.35 8.14
CA LEU A 96 16.11 -9.35 8.06
C LEU A 96 15.85 -9.75 6.61
N SER A 97 15.61 -11.03 6.37
CA SER A 97 15.08 -11.52 5.10
C SER A 97 13.71 -10.90 4.81
N THR A 98 13.46 -10.58 3.55
CA THR A 98 12.16 -10.09 3.09
C THR A 98 11.57 -10.97 2.00
N TYR A 99 10.25 -10.95 1.87
CA TYR A 99 9.49 -11.78 0.95
C TYR A 99 8.56 -10.92 0.11
N ALA A 100 8.52 -11.17 -1.21
CA ALA A 100 7.71 -10.39 -2.13
C ALA A 100 6.22 -10.61 -1.86
N VAL A 101 5.44 -9.53 -1.92
CA VAL A 101 3.98 -9.55 -1.68
C VAL A 101 3.30 -10.51 -2.64
N ASP A 102 3.66 -10.49 -3.93
CA ASP A 102 3.03 -11.33 -4.95
C ASP A 102 3.24 -12.83 -4.68
N THR A 103 4.45 -13.22 -4.26
CA THR A 103 4.75 -14.61 -3.89
C THR A 103 3.93 -15.04 -2.67
N VAL A 104 3.88 -14.20 -1.64
CA VAL A 104 3.12 -14.49 -0.42
C VAL A 104 1.61 -14.55 -0.71
N ALA A 105 1.09 -13.63 -1.53
CA ALA A 105 -0.31 -13.61 -1.94
C ALA A 105 -0.69 -14.88 -2.71
N LYS A 106 0.18 -15.37 -3.61
CA LYS A 106 -0.03 -16.64 -4.31
C LYS A 106 -0.13 -17.82 -3.34
N LEU A 107 0.78 -17.89 -2.35
CA LEU A 107 0.76 -18.96 -1.35
C LEU A 107 -0.43 -18.86 -0.39
N ALA A 108 -0.81 -17.64 -0.01
CA ALA A 108 -1.98 -17.41 0.84
C ALA A 108 -3.30 -17.73 0.12
N GLY A 109 -3.34 -17.55 -1.20
CA GLY A 109 -4.50 -17.87 -2.03
C GLY A 109 -4.71 -19.37 -2.26
N ASP A 110 -3.71 -20.21 -1.99
CA ASP A 110 -3.79 -21.66 -2.16
C ASP A 110 -3.08 -22.40 -1.02
N ALA A 111 -3.83 -22.70 0.03
CA ALA A 111 -3.34 -23.41 1.20
C ALA A 111 -2.83 -24.83 0.89
N SER A 112 -3.27 -25.44 -0.23
CA SER A 112 -2.84 -26.80 -0.59
C SER A 112 -1.34 -26.88 -0.85
N ILE A 113 -0.72 -25.80 -1.33
CA ILE A 113 0.73 -25.72 -1.57
C ILE A 113 1.50 -25.91 -0.26
N ILE A 114 1.07 -25.23 0.81
CA ILE A 114 1.69 -25.33 2.14
C ILE A 114 1.51 -26.73 2.72
N ASP A 115 0.32 -27.31 2.57
CA ASP A 115 0.04 -28.66 3.06
C ASP A 115 0.84 -29.72 2.29
N ASP A 116 1.05 -29.54 1.00
CA ASP A 116 1.92 -30.39 0.17
C ASP A 116 3.36 -30.34 0.65
N TRP A 117 3.88 -29.14 0.93
CA TRP A 117 5.22 -28.98 1.48
C TRP A 117 5.38 -29.68 2.82
N ARG A 118 4.37 -29.58 3.71
CA ARG A 118 4.36 -30.31 5.00
C ARG A 118 4.30 -31.82 4.80
N ARG A 119 3.52 -32.31 3.83
CA ARG A 119 3.46 -33.74 3.49
C ARG A 119 4.81 -34.25 3.00
N THR A 120 5.44 -33.54 2.06
CA THR A 120 6.78 -33.86 1.56
C THR A 120 7.81 -33.87 2.70
N ASP A 121 7.73 -32.92 3.62
CA ASP A 121 8.62 -32.86 4.78
C ASP A 121 8.46 -34.05 5.73
N ARG A 122 7.24 -34.61 5.88
CA ARG A 122 7.02 -35.83 6.67
C ARG A 122 7.61 -37.07 5.99
N LEU A 123 7.50 -37.14 4.66
CA LEU A 123 8.03 -38.25 3.87
C LEU A 123 9.57 -38.23 3.80
N GLY A 124 10.17 -37.05 3.64
CA GLY A 124 11.63 -36.88 3.61
C GLY A 124 12.34 -37.07 4.94
N ASN A 125 11.60 -37.15 6.07
CA ASN A 125 12.15 -37.42 7.39
C ASN A 125 12.11 -38.92 7.77
N LEU A 126 11.65 -39.78 6.86
CA LEU A 126 11.50 -41.24 7.02
C LEU A 126 12.51 -42.05 6.18
N GLY A 127 13.45 -41.38 5.50
CA GLY A 127 14.58 -41.98 4.79
C GLY A 127 15.90 -41.50 5.36
#